data_AF-A0A498SMZ6-F1
#
_entry.id   AF-A0A498SMZ6-F1
#
_cell.length_a   1.000
_cell.length_b   1.000
_cell.length_c   1.000
_cell.angle_alpha   90.00
_cell.angle_beta   90.00
_cell.angle_gamma   90.00
#
_symmetry.space_group_name_H-M   'P 1'
#
loop_
_entity.id
_entity.type
_entity.pdbx_description
1 polymer ?
#
loop_
_entity_poly.entity_id
_entity_poly.type
_entity_poly.pdbx_seq_one_letter_code
_entity_poly.pdbx_strand_id
1 'polypeptide(L)'
;MEVAYRYGEQIETTVETMRRRCLAIYDGTINLGQKIVRTAEKLREYAEPIIYDISESVQTAVQDLSPLDANDREFRNNLLELYLSCSVLSIGISAGEISGALVLGMLYQKIFDWWWELLLIILLPCHVYLTFRKNAALDETERRVNLFGLGLAIGSCTGHMMGYRLISTLPSVNFIQPLILALMVDPELSPSTVYSQRQTLLVAGTGAGIAVATFLGMIHGLSFCIILSIATQAAFLAAHFQVVLHTMKNKSYGVGEAQLCYVLGSIISQIALAIVFGTSTAGSVK
;
A
#
# COMPACT_ATOMS: atom_id res chain seq x y z
N MET A 1 -8.43 -71.03 23.70
CA MET A 1 -9.00 -69.87 24.42
C MET A 1 -8.00 -68.75 24.61
N GLU A 2 -6.75 -69.04 24.98
CA GLU A 2 -5.71 -68.03 25.25
C GLU A 2 -5.36 -67.11 24.05
N VAL A 3 -5.34 -67.67 22.83
CA VAL A 3 -5.04 -66.90 21.61
C VAL A 3 -6.10 -65.83 21.33
N ALA A 4 -7.38 -66.15 21.48
CA ALA A 4 -8.48 -65.19 21.26
C ALA A 4 -8.47 -64.06 22.29
N TYR A 5 -8.08 -64.36 23.54
CA TYR A 5 -7.95 -63.35 24.59
C TYR A 5 -6.82 -62.35 24.29
N ARG A 6 -5.66 -62.84 23.85
CA ARG A 6 -4.53 -61.98 23.45
C ARG A 6 -4.86 -61.09 22.24
N TYR A 7 -5.65 -61.58 21.29
CA TYR A 7 -6.15 -60.74 20.19
C TYR A 7 -7.13 -59.66 20.65
N GLY A 8 -8.02 -59.98 21.60
CA GLY A 8 -8.90 -58.98 22.22
C GLY A 8 -8.12 -57.87 22.92
N GLU A 9 -7.12 -58.23 23.71
CA GLU A 9 -6.25 -57.30 24.44
C GLU A 9 -5.42 -56.41 23.49
N GLN A 10 -4.93 -56.97 22.37
CA GLN A 10 -4.24 -56.19 21.34
C GLN A 10 -5.15 -55.17 20.64
N ILE A 11 -6.41 -55.51 20.38
CA ILE A 11 -7.37 -54.58 19.77
C ILE A 11 -7.71 -53.46 20.76
N GLU A 12 -7.98 -53.79 22.02
CA GLU A 12 -8.30 -52.82 23.07
C GLU A 12 -7.15 -51.82 23.29
N THR A 13 -5.92 -52.32 23.44
CA THR A 13 -4.73 -51.47 23.58
C THR A 13 -4.47 -50.59 22.35
N THR A 14 -4.74 -51.09 21.15
CA THR A 14 -4.59 -50.31 19.90
C THR A 14 -5.62 -49.19 19.83
N VAL A 15 -6.88 -49.48 20.11
CA VAL A 15 -7.97 -48.49 20.11
C VAL A 15 -7.73 -47.43 21.19
N GLU A 16 -7.29 -47.83 22.37
CA GLU A 16 -7.02 -46.89 23.45
C GLU A 16 -5.80 -46.00 23.17
N THR A 17 -4.77 -46.55 22.53
CA THR A 17 -3.62 -45.76 22.05
C THR A 17 -4.03 -44.77 20.96
N MET A 18 -4.89 -45.16 20.03
CA MET A 18 -5.44 -44.24 19.02
C MET A 18 -6.28 -43.13 19.66
N ARG A 19 -7.17 -43.45 20.60
CA ARG A 19 -7.98 -42.47 21.32
C ARG A 19 -7.11 -41.43 22.03
N ARG A 20 -6.06 -41.86 22.74
CA ARG A 20 -5.13 -40.94 23.43
C ARG A 20 -4.38 -40.04 22.45
N ARG A 21 -3.99 -40.54 21.27
CA ARG A 21 -3.37 -39.73 20.21
C ARG A 21 -4.34 -38.71 19.60
N CYS A 22 -5.59 -39.09 19.34
CA CYS A 22 -6.61 -38.16 18.86
C CYS A 22 -6.89 -37.05 19.87
N LEU A 23 -7.01 -37.38 21.16
CA LEU A 23 -7.16 -36.39 22.23
C LEU A 23 -5.95 -35.46 22.33
N ALA A 24 -4.72 -35.99 22.24
CA ALA A 24 -3.51 -35.16 22.26
C ALA A 24 -3.41 -34.19 21.07
N ILE A 25 -3.86 -34.62 19.88
CA ILE A 25 -3.92 -33.75 18.70
C ILE A 25 -4.99 -32.66 18.91
N TYR A 26 -6.17 -33.02 19.42
CA TYR A 26 -7.25 -32.08 19.72
C TYR A 26 -6.86 -31.05 20.79
N ASP A 27 -6.26 -31.48 21.89
CA ASP A 27 -5.78 -30.59 22.94
C ASP A 27 -4.64 -29.70 22.43
N GLY A 28 -3.78 -30.24 21.57
CA GLY A 28 -2.71 -29.50 20.89
C GLY A 28 -3.25 -28.38 20.00
N THR A 29 -4.27 -28.66 19.18
CA THR A 29 -4.88 -27.65 18.30
C THR A 29 -5.64 -26.58 19.09
N ILE A 30 -6.35 -26.96 20.15
CA ILE A 30 -7.02 -25.99 21.04
C ILE A 30 -6.01 -25.10 21.75
N ASN A 31 -4.93 -25.65 22.31
CA ASN A 31 -3.91 -24.87 23.00
C ASN A 31 -3.22 -23.90 22.05
N LEU A 32 -2.95 -24.33 20.81
CA LEU A 32 -2.39 -23.47 19.78
C LEU A 32 -3.37 -22.34 19.40
N GLY A 33 -4.66 -22.66 19.24
CA GLY A 33 -5.72 -21.67 19.03
C GLY A 33 -5.81 -20.65 20.17
N GLN A 34 -5.77 -21.10 21.43
CA GLN A 34 -5.80 -20.21 22.60
C GLN A 34 -4.56 -19.31 22.67
N LYS A 35 -3.37 -19.81 22.29
CA LYS A 35 -2.16 -18.98 22.20
C LYS A 35 -2.27 -17.91 21.11
N ILE A 36 -2.84 -18.24 19.96
CA ILE A 36 -3.07 -17.29 18.88
C ILE A 36 -4.05 -16.20 19.35
N VAL A 37 -5.18 -16.57 19.97
CA VAL A 37 -6.17 -15.61 20.50
C VAL A 37 -5.54 -14.66 21.51
N ARG A 38 -4.79 -15.16 22.49
CA ARG A 38 -4.10 -14.32 23.49
C ARG A 38 -3.07 -13.38 22.86
N THR A 39 -2.38 -13.82 21.80
CA THR A 39 -1.41 -12.97 21.11
C THR A 39 -2.12 -11.90 20.30
N ALA A 40 -3.24 -12.23 19.66
CA ALA A 40 -4.08 -11.29 18.93
C ALA A 40 -4.72 -10.25 19.86
N GLU A 41 -5.19 -10.64 21.05
CA GLU A 41 -5.72 -9.73 22.07
C GLU A 41 -4.66 -8.73 22.53
N LYS A 42 -3.45 -9.20 22.83
CA LYS A 42 -2.33 -8.30 23.17
C LYS A 42 -1.99 -7.34 22.03
N LEU A 43 -1.92 -7.85 20.80
CA LEU A 43 -1.68 -6.99 19.63
C LEU A 43 -2.77 -5.93 19.47
N ARG A 44 -4.03 -6.28 19.73
CA ARG A 44 -5.15 -5.34 19.73
C ARG A 44 -5.00 -4.29 20.83
N GLU A 45 -4.66 -4.68 22.05
CA GLU A 45 -4.43 -3.74 23.17
C GLU A 45 -3.32 -2.73 22.86
N TYR A 46 -2.25 -3.15 22.16
CA TYR A 46 -1.21 -2.23 21.70
C TYR A 46 -1.64 -1.38 20.50
N ALA A 47 -2.48 -1.92 19.61
CA ALA A 47 -2.91 -1.23 18.40
C ALA A 47 -4.02 -0.21 18.64
N GLU A 48 -4.95 -0.47 19.57
CA GLU A 48 -6.09 0.42 19.88
C GLU A 48 -5.66 1.87 20.16
N PRO A 49 -4.74 2.17 21.10
CA PRO A 49 -4.35 3.55 21.37
C PRO A 49 -3.71 4.22 20.16
N ILE A 50 -2.88 3.48 19.41
CA ILE A 50 -2.23 3.98 18.19
C ILE A 50 -3.28 4.33 17.13
N ILE A 51 -4.30 3.49 16.95
CA ILE A 51 -5.38 3.72 15.99
C ILE A 51 -6.18 4.97 16.38
N TYR A 52 -6.49 5.15 17.66
CA TYR A 52 -7.22 6.34 18.13
C TYR A 52 -6.42 7.62 17.90
N ASP A 53 -5.13 7.63 18.26
CA ASP A 53 -4.25 8.79 18.06
C ASP A 53 -4.11 9.15 16.57
N ILE A 54 -3.95 8.14 15.70
CA ILE A 54 -3.90 8.35 14.24
C ILE A 54 -5.24 8.87 13.73
N SER A 55 -6.35 8.28 14.17
CA SER A 55 -7.70 8.69 13.74
C SER A 55 -7.99 10.14 14.12
N GLU A 56 -7.64 10.56 15.33
CA GLU A 56 -7.81 11.95 15.78
C GLU A 56 -6.92 12.91 14.99
N SER A 57 -5.67 12.52 14.74
CA SER A 57 -4.74 13.29 13.92
C SER A 57 -5.24 13.47 12.49
N VAL A 58 -5.77 12.41 11.87
CA VAL A 58 -6.37 12.44 10.53
C VAL A 58 -7.62 13.32 10.52
N GLN A 59 -8.51 13.18 11.50
CA GLN A 59 -9.72 13.99 11.59
C GLN A 59 -9.38 15.47 11.73
N THR A 60 -8.40 15.81 12.57
CA THR A 60 -7.91 17.18 12.75
C THR A 60 -7.29 17.71 11.47
N ALA A 61 -6.48 16.89 10.78
CA ALA A 61 -5.85 17.26 9.51
C ALA A 61 -6.87 17.54 8.41
N VAL A 62 -7.91 16.71 8.28
CA VAL A 62 -8.95 16.86 7.26
C VAL A 62 -9.84 18.08 7.53
N GLN A 63 -10.05 18.43 8.79
CA GLN A 63 -10.82 19.61 9.19
C GLN A 63 -10.02 20.92 9.10
N ASP A 64 -8.68 20.85 9.13
CA ASP A 64 -7.82 22.02 8.96
C ASP A 64 -7.78 22.48 7.50
N LEU A 65 -8.58 23.51 7.19
CA LEU A 65 -8.59 24.19 5.90
C LEU A 65 -7.88 25.55 5.94
N SER A 66 -6.98 25.75 6.92
CA SER A 66 -6.18 26.97 7.01
C SER A 66 -5.43 27.23 5.69
N PRO A 67 -5.32 28.51 5.26
CA PRO A 67 -4.59 28.85 4.06
C PRO A 67 -3.14 28.40 4.17
N LEU A 68 -2.54 28.08 3.02
CA LEU A 68 -1.13 27.74 2.95
C LEU A 68 -0.30 29.01 3.14
N ASP A 69 0.87 28.89 3.74
CA ASP A 69 1.78 30.02 3.91
C ASP A 69 2.44 30.35 2.56
N ALA A 70 1.67 31.02 1.70
CA ALA A 70 1.97 31.23 0.29
C ALA A 70 3.28 32.02 0.06
N ASN A 71 3.72 32.77 1.07
CA ASN A 71 4.94 33.56 1.05
C ASN A 71 6.19 32.75 1.42
N ASP A 72 6.04 31.58 2.05
CA ASP A 72 7.16 30.71 2.39
C ASP A 72 7.60 29.90 1.16
N ARG A 73 8.70 30.35 0.54
CA ARG A 73 9.31 29.70 -0.62
C ARG A 73 9.87 28.31 -0.27
N GLU A 74 10.41 28.13 0.93
CA GLU A 74 11.01 26.87 1.35
C GLU A 74 9.93 25.80 1.53
N PHE A 75 8.85 26.15 2.23
CA PHE A 75 7.69 25.29 2.40
C PHE A 75 7.10 24.84 1.05
N ARG A 76 6.93 25.77 0.12
CA ARG A 76 6.41 25.47 -1.22
C ARG A 76 7.32 24.55 -2.03
N ASN A 77 8.63 24.80 -2.00
CA ASN A 77 9.61 23.95 -2.66
C ASN A 77 9.60 22.53 -2.08
N ASN A 78 9.49 22.39 -0.75
CA ASN A 78 9.40 21.09 -0.09
C ASN A 78 8.14 20.31 -0.52
N LEU A 79 6.98 20.99 -0.64
CA LEU A 79 5.75 20.37 -1.16
C LEU A 79 5.88 19.96 -2.63
N LEU A 80 6.42 20.84 -3.46
CA LEU A 80 6.65 20.56 -4.88
C LEU A 80 7.56 19.34 -5.04
N GLU A 81 8.68 19.31 -4.31
CA GLU A 81 9.63 18.21 -4.33
C GLU A 81 9.02 16.90 -3.82
N LEU A 82 8.22 16.96 -2.75
CA LEU A 82 7.52 15.80 -2.21
C LEU A 82 6.60 15.18 -3.26
N TYR A 83 5.69 15.95 -3.88
CA TYR A 83 4.71 15.40 -4.81
C TYR A 83 5.29 15.06 -6.18
N LEU A 84 6.31 15.78 -6.63
CA LEU A 84 7.07 15.39 -7.80
C LEU A 84 7.78 14.05 -7.57
N SER A 85 8.34 13.85 -6.37
CA SER A 85 8.91 12.55 -5.98
C SER A 85 7.84 11.46 -5.89
N CYS A 86 6.66 11.73 -5.30
CA CYS A 86 5.54 10.78 -5.29
C CYS A 86 5.07 10.39 -6.70
N SER A 87 5.13 11.30 -7.67
CA SER A 87 4.88 11.00 -9.07
C SER A 87 5.91 10.01 -9.64
N VAL A 88 7.21 10.28 -9.45
CA VAL A 88 8.28 9.38 -9.89
C VAL A 88 8.18 8.01 -9.20
N LEU A 89 7.85 7.98 -7.91
CA LEU A 89 7.62 6.74 -7.17
C LEU A 89 6.41 5.97 -7.71
N SER A 90 5.34 6.67 -8.11
CA SER A 90 4.19 6.04 -8.76
C SER A 90 4.61 5.38 -10.08
N ILE A 91 5.48 6.02 -10.88
CA ILE A 91 6.04 5.40 -12.09
C ILE A 91 6.81 4.12 -11.72
N GLY A 92 7.62 4.15 -10.65
CA GLY A 92 8.35 2.98 -10.16
C GLY A 92 7.44 1.82 -9.77
N ILE A 93 6.36 2.11 -9.03
CA ILE A 93 5.33 1.13 -8.66
C ILE A 93 4.69 0.55 -9.93
N SER A 94 4.16 1.39 -10.81
CA SER A 94 3.45 0.95 -12.03
C SER A 94 4.37 0.15 -12.96
N ALA A 95 5.63 0.56 -13.11
CA ALA A 95 6.62 -0.20 -13.88
C ALA A 95 6.91 -1.56 -13.23
N GLY A 96 7.03 -1.60 -11.90
CA GLY A 96 7.09 -2.83 -11.12
C GLY A 96 5.90 -3.73 -11.43
N GLU A 97 4.67 -3.24 -11.25
CA GLU A 97 3.43 -4.00 -11.46
C GLU A 97 3.30 -4.57 -12.86
N ILE A 98 3.56 -3.75 -13.89
CA ILE A 98 3.53 -4.18 -15.30
C ILE A 98 4.61 -5.23 -15.55
N SER A 99 5.84 -5.00 -15.06
CA SER A 99 6.94 -5.95 -15.25
C SER A 99 6.69 -7.27 -14.54
N GLY A 100 6.16 -7.25 -13.31
CA GLY A 100 5.79 -8.43 -12.53
C GLY A 100 4.69 -9.26 -13.21
N ALA A 101 3.65 -8.57 -13.71
CA ALA A 101 2.52 -9.22 -14.35
C ALA A 101 2.86 -9.83 -15.73
N LEU A 102 3.70 -9.17 -16.53
CA LEU A 102 3.87 -9.50 -17.95
C LEU A 102 5.25 -10.07 -18.31
N VAL A 103 6.32 -9.67 -17.62
CA VAL A 103 7.71 -9.97 -18.03
C VAL A 103 8.37 -10.96 -17.07
N LEU A 104 8.36 -10.63 -15.78
CA LEU A 104 9.09 -11.34 -14.75
C LEU A 104 8.32 -12.54 -14.18
N GLY A 105 7.04 -12.72 -14.52
CA GLY A 105 6.20 -13.79 -13.97
C GLY A 105 6.81 -15.20 -14.11
N MET A 106 7.44 -15.51 -15.25
CA MET A 106 8.13 -16.80 -15.42
C MET A 106 9.34 -16.98 -14.49
N LEU A 107 10.04 -15.89 -14.15
CA LEU A 107 11.16 -15.93 -13.21
C LEU A 107 10.65 -16.08 -11.78
N TYR A 108 9.61 -15.33 -11.39
CA TYR A 108 9.01 -15.44 -10.07
C TYR A 108 8.48 -16.86 -9.81
N GLN A 109 7.73 -17.44 -10.74
CA GLN A 109 7.22 -18.82 -10.62
C GLN A 109 8.33 -19.89 -10.42
N LYS A 110 9.55 -19.61 -10.88
CA LYS A 110 10.68 -20.55 -10.78
C LYS A 110 11.49 -20.37 -9.50
N ILE A 111 11.50 -19.15 -8.94
CA ILE A 111 12.38 -18.76 -7.83
C ILE A 111 11.59 -18.67 -6.52
N PHE A 112 10.36 -18.20 -6.56
CA PHE A 112 9.57 -17.86 -5.38
C PHE A 112 8.27 -18.68 -5.33
N ASP A 113 8.01 -19.26 -4.15
CA ASP A 113 6.66 -19.65 -3.78
C ASP A 113 5.86 -18.40 -3.38
N TRP A 114 4.54 -18.43 -3.58
CA TRP A 114 3.61 -17.36 -3.21
C TRP A 114 3.80 -16.81 -1.79
N TRP A 115 4.15 -17.68 -0.82
CA TRP A 115 4.40 -17.28 0.57
C TRP A 115 5.61 -16.36 0.73
N TRP A 116 6.65 -16.56 -0.09
CA TRP A 116 7.84 -15.71 -0.05
C TRP A 116 7.57 -14.33 -0.64
N GLU A 117 6.75 -14.24 -1.69
CA GLU A 117 6.33 -12.96 -2.26
C GLU A 117 5.49 -12.15 -1.25
N LEU A 118 4.54 -12.80 -0.58
CA LEU A 118 3.79 -12.18 0.51
C LEU A 118 4.69 -11.68 1.64
N LEU A 119 5.70 -12.48 2.03
CA LEU A 119 6.65 -12.07 3.05
C LEU A 119 7.46 -10.85 2.61
N LEU A 120 7.91 -10.79 1.36
CA LEU A 120 8.67 -9.66 0.81
C LEU A 120 7.83 -8.38 0.77
N ILE A 121 6.55 -8.46 0.39
CA ILE A 121 5.62 -7.31 0.39
C ILE A 121 5.51 -6.70 1.80
N ILE A 122 5.55 -7.51 2.86
CA ILE A 122 5.46 -7.03 4.25
C ILE A 122 6.82 -6.57 4.78
N LEU A 123 7.89 -7.32 4.48
CA LEU A 123 9.19 -7.12 5.13
C LEU A 123 10.03 -6.02 4.49
N LEU A 124 9.90 -5.79 3.17
CA LEU A 124 10.64 -4.74 2.47
C LEU A 124 10.26 -3.32 2.96
N PRO A 125 8.97 -2.97 3.15
CA PRO A 125 8.60 -1.70 3.77
C PRO A 125 9.18 -1.51 5.16
N CYS A 126 9.12 -2.55 6.00
CA CYS A 126 9.69 -2.50 7.35
C CYS A 126 11.20 -2.29 7.30
N HIS A 127 11.90 -2.96 6.39
CA HIS A 127 13.33 -2.79 6.21
C HIS A 127 13.69 -1.35 5.81
N VAL A 128 12.99 -0.78 4.82
CA VAL A 128 13.24 0.59 4.36
C VAL A 128 12.92 1.61 5.46
N TYR A 129 11.82 1.43 6.19
CA TYR A 129 11.46 2.28 7.32
C TYR A 129 12.53 2.27 8.42
N LEU A 130 13.00 1.08 8.81
CA LEU A 130 14.05 0.93 9.81
C LEU A 130 15.38 1.54 9.34
N THR A 131 15.70 1.42 8.06
CA THR A 131 16.90 2.04 7.47
C THR A 131 16.85 3.56 7.58
N PHE A 132 15.70 4.20 7.33
CA PHE A 132 15.56 5.65 7.49
C PHE A 132 15.69 6.11 8.94
N ARG A 133 15.13 5.33 9.88
CA ARG A 133 15.22 5.64 11.31
C ARG A 133 16.62 5.40 11.88
N LYS A 134 17.34 4.39 11.40
CA LYS A 134 18.68 4.03 11.87
C LYS A 134 19.75 4.96 11.31
N ASN A 135 19.61 5.39 10.05
CA ASN A 135 20.60 6.21 9.37
C ASN A 135 20.13 7.66 9.31
N ALA A 136 20.29 8.40 10.41
CA ALA A 136 19.90 9.81 10.49
C ALA A 136 20.65 10.73 9.49
N ALA A 137 21.78 10.26 8.94
CA ALA A 137 22.57 10.95 7.92
C ALA A 137 22.51 10.27 6.53
N LEU A 138 21.47 9.47 6.26
CA LEU A 138 21.28 8.87 4.95
C LEU A 138 21.16 9.98 3.90
N ASP A 139 21.93 9.86 2.81
CA ASP A 139 21.87 10.84 1.74
C ASP A 139 20.46 10.90 1.12
N GLU A 140 20.03 12.10 0.73
CA GLU A 140 18.72 12.34 0.15
C GLU A 140 18.54 11.55 -1.16
N THR A 141 19.62 11.43 -1.94
CA THR A 141 19.66 10.61 -3.15
C THR A 141 19.47 9.13 -2.83
N GLU A 142 20.21 8.62 -1.84
CA GLU A 142 20.14 7.23 -1.43
C GLU A 142 18.73 6.88 -0.90
N ARG A 143 18.11 7.80 -0.15
CA ARG A 143 16.72 7.64 0.31
C ARG A 143 15.75 7.46 -0.85
N ARG A 144 15.85 8.32 -1.87
CA ARG A 144 14.98 8.29 -3.06
C ARG A 144 15.18 7.03 -3.89
N VAL A 145 16.44 6.60 -4.06
CA VAL A 145 16.76 5.35 -4.76
C VAL A 145 16.19 4.15 -4.01
N ASN A 146 16.31 4.13 -2.68
CA ASN A 146 15.73 3.06 -1.85
C ASN A 146 14.20 3.02 -1.94
N LEU A 147 13.53 4.18 -1.91
CA LEU A 147 12.06 4.26 -2.10
C LEU A 147 11.63 3.82 -3.50
N PHE A 148 12.37 4.22 -4.53
CA PHE A 148 12.07 3.81 -5.90
C PHE A 148 12.28 2.31 -6.09
N GLY A 149 13.39 1.77 -5.58
CA GLY A 149 13.68 0.34 -5.56
C GLY A 149 12.63 -0.46 -4.79
N LEU A 150 12.16 0.07 -3.66
CA LEU A 150 11.04 -0.49 -2.90
C LEU A 150 9.76 -0.54 -3.74
N GLY A 151 9.38 0.57 -4.35
CA GLY A 151 8.19 0.66 -5.21
C GLY A 151 8.25 -0.32 -6.37
N LEU A 152 9.40 -0.42 -7.03
CA LEU A 152 9.63 -1.37 -8.13
C LEU A 152 9.54 -2.82 -7.64
N ALA A 153 10.20 -3.17 -6.53
CA ALA A 153 10.22 -4.53 -6.00
C ALA A 153 8.84 -4.99 -5.52
N ILE A 154 8.14 -4.17 -4.72
CA ILE A 154 6.80 -4.50 -4.23
C ILE A 154 5.80 -4.49 -5.37
N GLY A 155 5.88 -3.49 -6.27
CA GLY A 155 5.05 -3.45 -7.48
C GLY A 155 5.23 -4.73 -8.30
N SER A 156 6.46 -5.19 -8.48
CA SER A 156 6.77 -6.43 -9.20
C SER A 156 6.19 -7.68 -8.55
N CYS A 157 6.32 -7.83 -7.23
CA CYS A 157 5.69 -8.94 -6.50
C CYS A 157 4.15 -8.88 -6.62
N THR A 158 3.57 -7.70 -6.38
CA THR A 158 2.12 -7.49 -6.44
C THR A 158 1.56 -7.74 -7.84
N GLY A 159 2.28 -7.28 -8.87
CA GLY A 159 1.95 -7.50 -10.28
C GLY A 159 1.99 -8.96 -10.67
N HIS A 160 2.98 -9.73 -10.20
CA HIS A 160 3.01 -11.17 -10.40
C HIS A 160 1.83 -11.86 -9.71
N MET A 161 1.58 -11.52 -8.44
CA MET A 161 0.53 -12.14 -7.64
C MET A 161 -0.88 -11.89 -8.18
N MET A 162 -1.15 -10.67 -8.67
CA MET A 162 -2.48 -10.25 -9.12
C MET A 162 -2.68 -10.35 -10.64
N GLY A 163 -1.59 -10.34 -11.40
CA GLY A 163 -1.58 -10.42 -12.85
C GLY A 163 -2.47 -9.36 -13.50
N TYR A 164 -3.28 -9.80 -14.48
CA TYR A 164 -4.16 -8.91 -15.24
C TYR A 164 -5.21 -8.16 -14.42
N ARG A 165 -5.56 -8.66 -13.22
CA ARG A 165 -6.49 -7.94 -12.34
C ARG A 165 -5.93 -6.57 -11.94
N LEU A 166 -4.64 -6.51 -11.64
CA LEU A 166 -3.97 -5.26 -11.30
C LEU A 166 -3.78 -4.39 -12.55
N ILE A 167 -3.38 -4.97 -13.69
CA ILE A 167 -3.23 -4.22 -14.93
C ILE A 167 -4.54 -3.55 -15.37
N SER A 168 -5.69 -4.18 -15.07
CA SER A 168 -7.01 -3.63 -15.40
C SER A 168 -7.41 -2.38 -14.59
N THR A 169 -6.66 -2.01 -13.54
CA THR A 169 -6.82 -0.72 -12.84
C THR A 169 -6.08 0.42 -13.54
N LEU A 170 -5.34 0.12 -14.62
CA LEU A 170 -4.49 1.01 -15.39
C LEU A 170 -3.46 1.76 -14.51
N PRO A 171 -2.53 1.03 -13.86
CA PRO A 171 -1.58 1.66 -12.94
C PRO A 171 -0.66 2.68 -13.64
N SER A 172 -0.48 2.58 -14.96
CA SER A 172 0.34 3.50 -15.76
C SER A 172 -0.09 4.96 -15.70
N VAL A 173 -1.33 5.28 -15.31
CA VAL A 173 -1.81 6.67 -15.19
C VAL A 173 -1.72 7.23 -13.76
N ASN A 174 -1.36 6.42 -12.77
CA ASN A 174 -1.40 6.81 -11.35
C ASN A 174 -0.41 7.92 -10.98
N PHE A 175 0.66 8.11 -11.75
CA PHE A 175 1.62 9.19 -11.55
C PHE A 175 1.07 10.59 -11.90
N ILE A 176 0.01 10.66 -12.73
CA ILE A 176 -0.52 11.93 -13.24
C ILE A 176 -1.05 12.81 -12.12
N GLN A 177 -1.75 12.23 -11.15
CA GLN A 177 -2.38 13.01 -10.09
C GLN A 177 -1.38 13.71 -9.16
N PRO A 178 -0.36 13.03 -8.58
CA PRO A 178 0.66 13.72 -7.80
C PRO A 178 1.50 14.68 -8.67
N LEU A 179 1.69 14.39 -9.96
CA LEU A 179 2.37 15.31 -10.88
C LEU A 179 1.60 16.63 -11.02
N ILE A 180 0.31 16.58 -11.34
CA ILE A 180 -0.51 17.78 -11.50
C ILE A 180 -0.59 18.55 -10.20
N LEU A 181 -0.74 17.87 -9.05
CA LEU A 181 -0.72 18.54 -7.75
C LEU A 181 0.61 19.28 -7.51
N ALA A 182 1.75 18.65 -7.81
CA ALA A 182 3.07 19.29 -7.67
C ALA A 182 3.20 20.54 -8.56
N LEU A 183 2.75 20.46 -9.81
CA LEU A 183 2.79 21.59 -10.75
C LEU A 183 1.86 22.74 -10.32
N MET A 184 0.73 22.43 -9.66
CA MET A 184 -0.19 23.45 -9.16
C MET A 184 0.28 24.10 -7.85
N VAL A 185 1.34 23.60 -7.23
CA VAL A 185 2.05 24.26 -6.14
C VAL A 185 3.06 25.27 -6.69
N ASP A 186 3.49 25.15 -7.95
CA ASP A 186 4.46 26.04 -8.57
C ASP A 186 3.83 27.41 -8.92
N PRO A 187 4.36 28.54 -8.41
CA PRO A 187 3.87 29.88 -8.74
C PRO A 187 4.09 30.28 -10.20
N GLU A 188 5.03 29.64 -10.90
CA GLU A 188 5.27 29.91 -12.32
C GLU A 188 4.18 29.30 -13.21
N LEU A 189 3.53 28.24 -12.74
CA LEU A 189 2.53 27.47 -13.48
C LEU A 189 1.10 27.72 -13.00
N SER A 190 0.93 28.24 -11.77
CA SER A 190 -0.39 28.43 -11.16
C SER A 190 -0.54 29.82 -10.51
N PRO A 191 -1.73 30.45 -10.63
CA PRO A 191 -1.98 31.74 -10.01
C PRO A 191 -2.07 31.60 -8.48
N SER A 192 -1.76 32.68 -7.76
CA SER A 192 -1.82 32.72 -6.29
C SER A 192 -3.19 32.41 -5.72
N THR A 193 -4.27 32.64 -6.48
CA THR A 193 -5.63 32.26 -6.10
C THR A 193 -5.81 30.74 -5.93
N VAL A 194 -4.98 29.94 -6.61
CA VAL A 194 -5.03 28.48 -6.57
C VAL A 194 -4.13 27.92 -5.47
N TYR A 195 -2.84 28.29 -5.43
CA TYR A 195 -1.90 27.68 -4.50
C TYR A 195 -1.94 28.27 -3.07
N SER A 196 -2.50 29.47 -2.86
CA SER A 196 -2.58 30.07 -1.52
C SER A 196 -3.66 29.45 -0.64
N GLN A 197 -4.76 29.00 -1.24
CA GLN A 197 -5.87 28.39 -0.52
C GLN A 197 -5.79 26.87 -0.61
N ARG A 198 -5.66 26.22 0.54
CA ARG A 198 -5.51 24.76 0.65
C ARG A 198 -6.63 24.00 -0.07
N GLN A 199 -7.88 24.41 0.15
CA GLN A 199 -9.05 23.78 -0.46
C GLN A 199 -9.04 23.96 -1.99
N THR A 200 -8.70 25.14 -2.48
CA THR A 200 -8.65 25.45 -3.91
C THR A 200 -7.55 24.67 -4.61
N LEU A 201 -6.35 24.60 -4.00
CA LEU A 201 -5.25 23.78 -4.49
C LEU A 201 -5.65 22.31 -4.61
N LEU A 202 -6.29 21.76 -3.58
CA LEU A 202 -6.73 20.36 -3.60
C LEU A 202 -7.79 20.12 -4.66
N VAL A 203 -8.87 20.90 -4.67
CA VAL A 203 -9.97 20.70 -5.63
C VAL A 203 -9.47 20.86 -7.06
N ALA A 204 -8.68 21.89 -7.34
CA ALA A 204 -8.17 22.14 -8.67
C ALA A 204 -7.09 21.12 -9.07
N GLY A 205 -6.19 20.77 -8.14
CA GLY A 205 -5.15 19.74 -8.32
C GLY A 205 -5.70 18.35 -8.59
N THR A 206 -6.58 17.85 -7.71
CA THR A 206 -7.19 16.54 -7.91
C THR A 206 -8.16 16.56 -9.09
N GLY A 207 -8.92 17.65 -9.29
CA GLY A 207 -9.85 17.78 -10.42
C GLY A 207 -9.14 17.73 -11.77
N ALA A 208 -8.08 18.53 -11.93
CA ALA A 208 -7.26 18.50 -13.14
C ALA A 208 -6.54 17.15 -13.31
N GLY A 209 -6.01 16.58 -12.22
CA GLY A 209 -5.41 15.25 -12.21
C GLY A 209 -6.36 14.15 -12.69
N ILE A 210 -7.60 14.13 -12.19
CA ILE A 210 -8.66 13.21 -12.64
C ILE A 210 -8.97 13.43 -14.11
N ALA A 211 -9.11 14.67 -14.57
CA ALA A 211 -9.43 14.97 -15.96
C ALA A 211 -8.34 14.45 -16.91
N VAL A 212 -7.07 14.71 -16.62
CA VAL A 212 -5.93 14.24 -17.43
C VAL A 212 -5.80 12.72 -17.36
N ALA A 213 -5.91 12.11 -16.18
CA ALA A 213 -5.86 10.65 -16.03
C ALA A 213 -7.02 9.96 -16.77
N THR A 214 -8.22 10.53 -16.73
CA THR A 214 -9.39 10.02 -17.46
C THR A 214 -9.17 10.14 -18.97
N PHE A 215 -8.62 11.27 -19.43
CA PHE A 215 -8.27 11.45 -20.83
C PHE A 215 -7.29 10.39 -21.33
N LEU A 216 -6.23 10.12 -20.57
CA LEU A 216 -5.27 9.05 -20.91
C LEU A 216 -5.89 7.65 -20.79
N GLY A 217 -6.82 7.45 -19.85
CA GLY A 217 -7.59 6.22 -19.71
C GLY A 217 -8.52 5.98 -20.90
N MET A 218 -9.11 7.02 -21.49
CA MET A 218 -9.95 6.90 -22.69
C MET A 218 -9.17 6.33 -23.89
N ILE A 219 -7.88 6.65 -24.02
CA ILE A 219 -7.02 6.10 -25.09
C ILE A 219 -6.94 4.56 -25.02
N HIS A 220 -7.00 4.00 -23.81
CA HIS A 220 -6.90 2.56 -23.55
C HIS A 220 -8.27 1.84 -23.44
N GLY A 221 -9.37 2.60 -23.53
CA GLY A 221 -10.72 2.10 -23.24
C GLY A 221 -11.08 2.28 -21.77
N LEU A 222 -12.00 3.19 -21.49
CA LEU A 222 -12.39 3.53 -20.12
C LEU A 222 -13.33 2.45 -19.55
N SER A 223 -12.87 1.73 -18.54
CA SER A 223 -13.67 0.75 -17.79
C SER A 223 -14.13 1.32 -16.45
N PHE A 224 -15.18 0.74 -15.86
CA PHE A 224 -15.61 1.11 -14.51
C PHE A 224 -14.49 0.95 -13.46
N CYS A 225 -13.66 -0.10 -13.60
CA CYS A 225 -12.49 -0.33 -12.75
C CYS A 225 -11.47 0.82 -12.85
N ILE A 226 -11.18 1.30 -14.06
CA ILE A 226 -10.26 2.42 -14.29
C ILE A 226 -10.81 3.72 -13.70
N ILE A 227 -12.10 4.00 -13.89
CA ILE A 227 -12.74 5.21 -13.30
C ILE A 227 -12.62 5.17 -11.78
N LEU A 228 -12.94 4.03 -11.17
CA LEU A 228 -12.87 3.89 -9.71
C LEU A 228 -11.44 3.95 -9.19
N SER A 229 -10.47 3.41 -9.94
CA SER A 229 -9.03 3.54 -9.65
C SER A 229 -8.59 5.00 -9.63
N ILE A 230 -8.92 5.75 -10.68
CA ILE A 230 -8.62 7.19 -10.78
C ILE A 230 -9.27 7.96 -9.61
N ALA A 231 -10.55 7.72 -9.32
CA ALA A 231 -11.26 8.41 -8.26
C ALA A 231 -10.70 8.08 -6.86
N THR A 232 -10.40 6.80 -6.60
CA THR A 232 -9.83 6.35 -5.33
C THR A 232 -8.45 6.95 -5.11
N GLN A 233 -7.64 7.02 -6.17
CA GLN A 233 -6.30 7.59 -6.06
C GLN A 233 -6.34 9.10 -5.82
N ALA A 234 -7.35 9.79 -6.36
CA ALA A 234 -7.52 11.22 -6.11
C ALA A 234 -7.97 11.49 -4.67
N ALA A 235 -8.88 10.66 -4.15
CA ALA A 235 -9.29 10.71 -2.76
C ALA A 235 -8.12 10.41 -1.80
N PHE A 236 -7.32 9.39 -2.13
CA PHE A 236 -6.11 9.05 -1.37
C PHE A 236 -5.10 10.19 -1.38
N LEU A 237 -4.82 10.79 -2.55
CA LEU A 237 -3.89 11.92 -2.67
C LEU A 237 -4.36 13.12 -1.84
N ALA A 238 -5.65 13.45 -1.87
CA ALA A 238 -6.21 14.54 -1.06
C ALA A 238 -6.08 14.27 0.45
N ALA A 239 -6.38 13.04 0.89
CA ALA A 239 -6.22 12.64 2.28
C ALA A 239 -4.75 12.66 2.71
N HIS A 240 -3.86 12.11 1.89
CA HIS A 240 -2.41 12.11 2.11
C HIS A 240 -1.88 13.53 2.26
N PHE A 241 -2.30 14.46 1.39
CA PHE A 241 -1.91 15.87 1.47
C PHE A 241 -2.31 16.54 2.78
N GLN A 242 -3.55 16.33 3.24
CA GLN A 242 -4.00 16.90 4.51
C GLN A 242 -3.18 16.36 5.69
N VAL A 243 -2.95 15.05 5.73
CA VAL A 243 -2.18 14.40 6.81
C VAL A 243 -0.73 14.83 6.80
N VAL A 244 -0.09 14.92 5.63
CA VAL A 244 1.30 15.39 5.51
C VAL A 244 1.43 16.83 6.00
N LEU A 245 0.52 17.73 5.63
CA LEU A 245 0.59 19.10 6.10
C LEU A 245 0.47 19.21 7.62
N HIS A 246 -0.47 18.48 8.20
CA HIS A 246 -0.65 18.45 9.65
C HIS A 246 0.61 17.93 10.36
N THR A 247 1.21 16.86 9.84
CA THR A 247 2.37 16.21 10.45
C THR A 247 3.67 16.97 10.24
N MET A 248 3.83 17.67 9.11
CA MET A 248 4.94 18.60 8.89
C MET A 248 4.86 19.80 9.86
N LYS A 249 3.65 20.36 10.06
CA LYS A 249 3.42 21.46 11.03
C LYS A 249 3.79 21.03 12.46
N ASN A 250 3.47 19.80 12.82
CA ASN A 250 3.77 19.23 14.15
C ASN A 250 5.17 18.62 14.25
N LYS A 251 5.99 18.70 13.20
CA LYS A 251 7.35 18.11 13.11
C LYS A 251 7.39 16.62 13.47
N SER A 252 6.30 15.90 13.24
CA SER A 252 6.16 14.49 13.61
C SER A 252 6.76 13.54 12.58
N TYR A 253 6.74 13.92 11.30
CA TYR A 253 7.26 13.11 10.18
C TYR A 253 8.12 13.93 9.22
N GLY A 254 9.13 13.27 8.65
CA GLY A 254 9.97 13.82 7.58
C GLY A 254 9.41 13.52 6.17
N VAL A 255 9.96 14.21 5.17
CA VAL A 255 9.59 14.05 3.74
C VAL A 255 9.70 12.59 3.27
N GLY A 256 10.76 11.88 3.65
CA GLY A 256 10.95 10.47 3.28
C GLY A 256 9.90 9.52 3.85
N GLU A 257 9.40 9.79 5.06
CA GLU A 257 8.33 8.99 5.68
C GLU A 257 6.99 9.26 5.01
N ALA A 258 6.73 10.52 4.63
CA ALA A 258 5.55 10.88 3.85
C ALA A 258 5.54 10.19 2.47
N GLN A 259 6.69 10.11 1.80
CA GLN A 259 6.85 9.38 0.53
C GLN A 259 6.63 7.87 0.70
N LEU A 260 7.19 7.27 1.76
CA LEU A 260 6.97 5.87 2.07
C LEU A 260 5.47 5.58 2.31
N CYS A 261 4.78 6.42 3.10
CA CYS A 261 3.35 6.29 3.34
C CYS A 261 2.55 6.41 2.04
N TYR A 262 2.97 7.28 1.11
CA TYR A 262 2.34 7.41 -0.20
C TYR A 262 2.48 6.13 -1.02
N VAL A 263 3.68 5.54 -1.08
CA VAL A 263 3.95 4.28 -1.79
C VAL A 263 3.07 3.15 -1.25
N LEU A 264 3.06 2.95 0.06
CA LEU A 264 2.29 1.88 0.69
C LEU A 264 0.79 2.07 0.53
N GLY A 265 0.30 3.29 0.79
CA GLY A 265 -1.13 3.59 0.65
C GLY A 265 -1.61 3.44 -0.79
N SER A 266 -0.79 3.80 -1.78
CA SER A 266 -1.11 3.62 -3.20
C SER A 266 -1.20 2.14 -3.60
N ILE A 267 -0.31 1.29 -3.07
CA ILE A 267 -0.35 -0.15 -3.37
C ILE A 267 -1.54 -0.80 -2.67
N ILE A 268 -1.80 -0.46 -1.40
CA ILE A 268 -2.93 -1.01 -0.64
C ILE A 268 -4.27 -0.62 -1.29
N SER A 269 -4.43 0.63 -1.70
CA SER A 269 -5.66 1.11 -2.37
C SER A 269 -5.88 0.39 -3.70
N GLN A 270 -4.82 0.21 -4.49
CA GLN A 270 -4.89 -0.47 -5.79
C GLN A 270 -5.17 -1.96 -5.66
N ILE A 271 -4.54 -2.67 -4.72
CA ILE A 271 -4.80 -4.10 -4.46
C ILE A 271 -6.28 -4.32 -4.14
N ALA A 272 -6.85 -3.52 -3.23
CA ALA A 272 -8.24 -3.64 -2.84
C ALA A 272 -9.18 -3.49 -4.05
N LEU A 273 -8.93 -2.50 -4.91
CA LEU A 273 -9.70 -2.30 -6.13
C LEU A 273 -9.53 -3.42 -7.15
N ALA A 274 -8.29 -3.88 -7.37
CA ALA A 274 -7.99 -4.97 -8.30
C ALA A 274 -8.62 -6.30 -7.85
N ILE A 275 -8.74 -6.56 -6.55
CA ILE A 275 -9.44 -7.75 -6.03
C ILE A 275 -10.94 -7.70 -6.35
N VAL A 276 -11.58 -6.54 -6.12
CA VAL A 276 -13.03 -6.40 -6.18
C VAL A 276 -13.54 -6.20 -7.61
N PHE A 277 -12.85 -5.38 -8.40
CA PHE A 277 -13.31 -4.93 -9.72
C PHE A 277 -12.37 -5.32 -10.88
N GLY A 278 -11.20 -5.88 -10.58
CA GLY A 278 -10.20 -6.23 -11.58
C GLY A 278 -10.57 -7.48 -12.39
N THR A 279 -10.18 -7.49 -13.67
CA THR A 279 -10.48 -8.61 -14.59
C THR A 279 -9.31 -9.58 -14.69
N SER A 280 -9.57 -10.89 -14.55
CA SER A 280 -8.53 -11.93 -14.58
C SER A 280 -8.10 -12.38 -15.97
N THR A 281 -8.80 -11.97 -17.03
CA THR A 281 -8.53 -12.36 -18.41
C THR A 281 -7.89 -11.23 -19.19
N ALA A 282 -6.79 -11.49 -19.89
CA ALA A 282 -6.33 -10.64 -20.99
C ALA A 282 -7.48 -10.57 -22.02
N GLY A 283 -7.97 -9.36 -22.31
CA GLY A 283 -9.26 -9.09 -22.94
C GLY A 283 -9.82 -10.18 -23.87
N SER A 284 -11.00 -10.72 -23.51
CA SER A 284 -11.98 -11.12 -24.51
C SER A 284 -12.52 -9.84 -25.13
N VAL A 285 -11.82 -9.30 -26.12
CA VAL A 285 -12.44 -8.40 -27.09
C VAL A 285 -13.47 -9.23 -27.83
N LYS A 286 -14.75 -8.95 -27.58
CA LYS A 286 -15.82 -9.22 -28.55
C LYS A 286 -15.96 -7.99 -29.43
#